data_AF-A0A8J2UN59-F1
#
_entry.id   AF-A0A8J2UN59-F1
#
_cell.length_a   1.000
_cell.length_b   1.000
_cell.length_c   1.000
_cell.angle_alpha   90.00
_cell.angle_beta   90.00
_cell.angle_gamma   90.00
#
_symmetry.space_group_name_H-M   'P 1'
#
loop_
_entity.id
_entity.type
_entity.pdbx_description
1 polymer ?
#
loop_
_entity_poly.entity_id
_entity_poly.type
_entity_poly.pdbx_seq_one_letter_code
_entity_poly.pdbx_strand_id
1 'polypeptide(L)'
;MDNQPASARNTGSTLLGGVSGLIRNTVGLLMSRVELAAVELAEIRANAGRLVVLTIVGAIVAWFAVAYWSALIVYLSWPSLGWKILLIMALVATVAVIAIFLYIRSMVSQGLFSMPATMEELRNDRDALSQ
;
A
#
# COMPACT_ATOMS: atom_id res chain seq x y z
N MET A 1 -39.36 -15.62 61.89
CA MET A 1 -39.83 -15.40 60.51
C MET A 1 -38.67 -14.81 59.74
N ASP A 2 -37.77 -15.70 59.31
CA ASP A 2 -36.82 -15.41 58.24
C ASP A 2 -37.61 -15.06 56.99
N ASN A 3 -37.18 -14.04 56.23
CA ASN A 3 -37.40 -13.90 54.78
C ASN A 3 -36.61 -12.67 54.25
N GLN A 4 -35.34 -12.93 53.94
CA GLN A 4 -34.65 -12.54 52.69
C GLN A 4 -34.63 -11.05 52.27
N PRO A 5 -33.49 -10.34 52.43
CA PRO A 5 -33.17 -9.19 51.61
C PRO A 5 -32.46 -9.64 50.31
N ALA A 6 -32.47 -8.75 49.32
CA ALA A 6 -31.56 -8.72 48.16
C ALA A 6 -31.96 -9.51 46.91
N SER A 7 -32.41 -8.77 45.88
CA SER A 7 -32.15 -9.09 44.46
C SER A 7 -32.51 -7.93 43.52
N ALA A 8 -32.16 -6.68 43.85
CA ALA A 8 -32.51 -5.54 42.98
C ALA A 8 -31.51 -4.38 43.03
N ARG A 9 -30.19 -4.61 42.84
CA ARG A 9 -29.26 -3.49 42.56
C ARG A 9 -27.84 -3.83 42.05
N ASN A 10 -27.65 -4.72 41.07
CA ASN A 10 -26.30 -4.86 40.50
C ASN A 10 -26.17 -5.02 38.97
N THR A 11 -27.27 -4.99 38.21
CA THR A 11 -27.24 -5.19 36.75
C THR A 11 -26.52 -4.05 36.00
N GLY A 12 -26.52 -2.83 36.56
CA GLY A 12 -25.86 -1.67 35.95
C GLY A 12 -24.32 -1.71 36.02
N SER A 13 -23.73 -2.35 37.03
CA SER A 13 -22.26 -2.43 37.15
C SER A 13 -21.67 -3.54 36.26
N THR A 14 -22.45 -4.59 35.97
CA THR A 14 -22.01 -5.73 35.16
C THR A 14 -21.88 -5.37 33.67
N LEU A 15 -22.76 -4.50 33.13
CA LEU A 15 -22.68 -4.06 31.73
C LEU A 15 -21.53 -3.07 31.50
N LEU A 16 -21.34 -2.12 32.42
CA LEU A 16 -20.21 -1.19 32.37
C LEU A 16 -18.86 -1.90 32.54
N GLY A 17 -18.79 -2.92 33.41
CA GLY A 17 -17.62 -3.79 33.54
C GLY A 17 -17.36 -4.65 32.29
N GLY A 18 -18.42 -5.17 31.66
CA GLY A 18 -18.32 -5.93 30.41
C GLY A 18 -17.81 -5.10 29.23
N VAL A 19 -18.29 -3.86 29.06
CA VAL A 19 -17.82 -2.94 28.01
C VAL A 19 -16.37 -2.55 28.23
N SER A 20 -15.97 -2.26 29.47
CA SER A 20 -14.56 -1.98 29.81
C SER A 20 -13.65 -3.18 29.51
N GLY A 21 -14.12 -4.40 29.80
CA GLY A 21 -13.40 -5.63 29.45
C GLY A 21 -13.27 -5.85 27.94
N LEU A 22 -14.33 -5.57 27.17
CA LEU A 22 -14.29 -5.64 25.70
C LEU A 22 -13.30 -4.64 25.11
N ILE A 23 -13.34 -3.37 25.55
CA ILE A 23 -12.42 -2.33 25.07
C ILE A 23 -10.97 -2.74 25.33
N ARG A 24 -10.68 -3.26 26.54
CA ARG A 24 -9.32 -3.68 26.91
C ARG A 24 -8.82 -4.85 26.06
N ASN A 25 -9.71 -5.79 25.74
CA ASN A 25 -9.41 -6.91 24.85
C ASN A 25 -9.22 -6.47 23.39
N THR A 26 -10.07 -5.59 22.88
CA THR A 26 -9.95 -5.04 21.52
C THR A 26 -8.67 -4.22 21.37
N VAL A 27 -8.30 -3.43 22.36
CA VAL A 27 -7.02 -2.69 22.38
C VAL A 27 -5.83 -3.64 22.42
N GLY A 28 -5.89 -4.73 23.22
CA GLY A 28 -4.85 -5.76 23.24
C GLY A 28 -4.69 -6.48 21.89
N LEU A 29 -5.79 -6.77 21.21
CA LEU A 29 -5.77 -7.38 19.87
C LEU A 29 -5.23 -6.42 18.81
N LEU A 30 -5.60 -5.14 18.85
CA LEU A 30 -5.04 -4.13 17.96
C LEU A 30 -3.54 -3.94 18.17
N MET A 31 -3.10 -3.89 19.43
CA MET A 31 -1.68 -3.80 19.78
C MET A 31 -0.90 -5.02 19.26
N SER A 32 -1.45 -6.23 19.41
CA SER A 32 -0.85 -7.45 18.88
C SER A 32 -0.76 -7.46 17.35
N ARG A 33 -1.78 -6.94 16.64
CA ARG A 33 -1.74 -6.78 15.17
C ARG A 33 -0.72 -5.73 14.73
N VAL A 34 -0.57 -4.65 15.49
CA VAL A 34 0.44 -3.60 15.24
C VAL A 34 1.84 -4.12 15.49
N GLU A 35 2.06 -4.88 16.57
CA GLU A 35 3.35 -5.55 16.82
C GLU A 35 3.69 -6.53 15.71
N LEU A 36 2.72 -7.34 15.27
CA LEU A 36 2.91 -8.27 14.16
C LEU A 36 3.23 -7.54 12.85
N ALA A 37 2.47 -6.49 12.52
CA ALA A 37 2.71 -5.67 11.33
C ALA A 37 4.06 -4.93 11.41
N ALA A 38 4.46 -4.45 12.59
CA ALA A 38 5.75 -3.80 12.79
C ALA A 38 6.92 -4.78 12.63
N VAL A 39 6.75 -6.02 13.09
CA VAL A 39 7.74 -7.10 12.91
C VAL A 39 7.82 -7.54 11.45
N GLU A 40 6.69 -7.77 10.79
CA GLU A 40 6.65 -8.09 9.37
C GLU A 40 7.22 -6.95 8.50
N LEU A 41 6.93 -5.69 8.84
CA LEU A 41 7.48 -4.52 8.16
C LEU A 41 8.99 -4.39 8.41
N ALA A 42 9.48 -4.75 9.61
CA ALA A 42 10.90 -4.79 9.93
C ALA A 42 11.64 -5.90 9.15
N GLU A 43 10.99 -7.04 8.93
CA GLU A 43 11.50 -8.14 8.12
C GLU A 43 11.52 -7.78 6.61
N ILE A 44 10.46 -7.13 6.11
CA ILE A 44 10.42 -6.56 4.76
C ILE A 44 11.51 -5.51 4.60
N ARG A 45 11.75 -4.66 5.60
CA ARG A 45 12.87 -3.69 5.65
C ARG A 45 14.23 -4.39 5.56
N ALA A 46 14.44 -5.47 6.31
CA ALA A 46 15.69 -6.22 6.28
C ALA A 46 15.97 -6.79 4.89
N ASN A 47 14.91 -7.17 4.18
CA ASN A 47 14.99 -7.68 2.81
C ASN A 47 14.72 -6.62 1.73
N ALA A 48 14.49 -5.35 2.10
CA ALA A 48 14.10 -4.30 1.18
C ALA A 48 15.18 -4.04 0.14
N GLY A 49 16.46 -4.07 0.55
CA GLY A 49 17.59 -3.96 -0.38
C GLY A 49 17.57 -5.09 -1.43
N ARG A 50 17.28 -6.33 -1.02
CA ARG A 50 17.18 -7.47 -1.94
C ARG A 50 15.99 -7.34 -2.89
N LEU A 51 14.84 -6.89 -2.38
CA LEU A 51 13.65 -6.63 -3.20
C LEU A 51 13.87 -5.51 -4.21
N VAL A 52 14.56 -4.42 -3.82
CA VAL A 52 14.91 -3.32 -4.72
C VAL A 52 15.84 -3.81 -5.84
N VAL A 53 16.89 -4.55 -5.51
CA VAL A 53 17.80 -5.12 -6.51
C VAL A 53 17.05 -6.06 -7.46
N LEU A 54 16.22 -6.96 -6.93
CA LEU A 54 15.41 -7.87 -7.74
C LEU A 54 14.43 -7.12 -8.64
N THR A 55 13.84 -6.03 -8.15
CA THR A 55 12.93 -5.16 -8.91
C THR A 55 13.66 -4.46 -10.04
N ILE A 56 14.86 -3.91 -9.79
CA ILE A 56 15.68 -3.27 -10.83
C ILE A 56 16.08 -4.28 -11.90
N VAL A 57 16.60 -5.45 -11.50
CA VAL A 57 16.99 -6.52 -12.43
C VAL A 57 15.77 -6.99 -13.22
N GLY A 58 14.63 -7.21 -12.54
CA GLY A 58 13.37 -7.59 -13.18
C GLY A 58 12.88 -6.53 -14.18
N ALA A 59 12.96 -5.25 -13.82
CA ALA A 59 12.59 -4.14 -14.70
C ALA A 59 13.50 -4.08 -15.95
N ILE A 60 14.81 -4.29 -15.80
CA ILE A 60 15.75 -4.36 -16.92
C ILE A 60 15.41 -5.54 -17.83
N VAL A 61 15.21 -6.73 -17.28
CA VAL A 61 14.86 -7.93 -18.06
C VAL A 61 13.51 -7.74 -18.78
N ALA A 62 12.50 -7.20 -18.10
CA ALA A 62 11.21 -6.88 -18.69
C ALA A 62 11.35 -5.86 -19.82
N TRP A 63 12.18 -4.84 -19.65
CA TRP A 63 12.46 -3.85 -20.69
C TRP A 63 13.07 -4.50 -21.94
N PHE A 64 14.08 -5.36 -21.77
CA PHE A 64 14.65 -6.12 -22.89
C PHE A 64 13.60 -7.01 -23.57
N ALA A 65 12.77 -7.72 -22.79
CA ALA A 65 11.71 -8.54 -23.34
C ALA A 65 10.76 -7.72 -24.22
N VAL A 66 10.28 -6.56 -23.72
CA VAL A 66 9.41 -5.65 -24.48
C VAL A 66 10.08 -5.17 -25.76
N ALA A 67 11.37 -4.82 -25.70
CA ALA A 67 12.13 -4.38 -26.86
C ALA A 67 12.25 -5.48 -27.93
N TYR A 68 12.61 -6.71 -27.53
CA TYR A 68 12.72 -7.85 -28.45
C TYR A 68 11.36 -8.22 -29.07
N TRP A 69 10.29 -8.25 -28.27
CA TRP A 69 8.94 -8.49 -28.78
C TRP A 69 8.52 -7.41 -29.78
N SER A 70 8.81 -6.14 -29.48
CA SER A 70 8.52 -5.03 -30.39
C SER A 70 9.26 -5.19 -31.72
N ALA A 71 10.56 -5.50 -31.67
CA ALA A 71 11.36 -5.73 -32.88
C ALA A 71 10.87 -6.94 -33.68
N LEU A 72 10.49 -8.03 -33.00
CA LEU A 72 9.92 -9.22 -33.63
C LEU A 72 8.62 -8.92 -34.37
N ILE A 73 7.71 -8.18 -33.73
CA ILE A 73 6.43 -7.77 -34.35
C ILE A 73 6.69 -6.92 -35.60
N VAL A 74 7.62 -5.96 -35.51
CA VAL A 74 8.01 -5.11 -36.64
C VAL A 74 8.58 -5.96 -37.77
N TYR A 75 9.50 -6.88 -37.47
CA TYR A 75 10.13 -7.75 -38.47
C TYR A 75 9.11 -8.66 -39.18
N LEU A 76 8.23 -9.35 -38.42
CA LEU A 76 7.20 -10.22 -39.00
C LEU A 76 6.17 -9.45 -39.82
N SER A 77 5.84 -8.24 -39.41
CA SER A 77 4.81 -7.42 -40.07
C SER A 77 5.36 -6.59 -41.22
N TRP A 78 6.68 -6.47 -41.34
CA TRP A 78 7.35 -5.64 -42.33
C TRP A 78 6.94 -5.94 -43.78
N PRO A 79 6.85 -7.21 -44.22
CA PRO A 79 6.44 -7.51 -45.60
C PRO A 79 5.01 -7.05 -45.93
N SER A 80 4.12 -7.06 -44.94
CA SER A 80 2.69 -6.75 -45.14
C SER A 80 2.38 -5.27 -44.95
N LEU A 81 3.01 -4.62 -43.96
CA LEU A 81 2.67 -3.26 -43.53
C LEU A 81 3.79 -2.24 -43.80
N GLY A 82 5.02 -2.70 -44.03
CA GLY A 82 6.19 -1.84 -44.22
C GLY A 82 6.32 -0.82 -43.08
N TRP A 83 6.56 0.44 -43.43
CA TRP A 83 6.72 1.53 -42.46
C TRP A 83 5.49 1.79 -41.57
N LYS A 84 4.28 1.37 -41.98
CA LYS A 84 3.04 1.62 -41.21
C LYS A 84 3.05 0.93 -39.86
N ILE A 85 3.73 -0.22 -39.72
CA ILE A 85 3.84 -0.93 -38.43
C ILE A 85 4.52 -0.08 -37.36
N LEU A 86 5.47 0.78 -37.74
CA LEU A 86 6.16 1.66 -36.80
C LEU A 86 5.20 2.68 -36.19
N LEU A 87 4.28 3.24 -36.99
CA LEU A 87 3.25 4.14 -36.48
C LEU A 87 2.26 3.42 -35.55
N ILE A 88 1.86 2.19 -35.90
CA ILE A 88 0.95 1.40 -35.06
C ILE A 88 1.63 1.07 -33.73
N MET A 89 2.87 0.60 -33.75
CA MET A 89 3.65 0.32 -32.53
C MET A 89 3.86 1.57 -31.68
N ALA A 90 4.14 2.72 -32.31
CA ALA A 90 4.27 4.00 -31.60
C ALA A 90 2.96 4.41 -30.94
N LEU A 91 1.82 4.24 -31.61
CA LEU A 91 0.50 4.54 -31.05
C LEU A 91 0.21 3.62 -29.85
N VAL A 92 0.43 2.31 -30.00
CA VAL A 92 0.21 1.31 -28.93
C VAL A 92 1.08 1.61 -27.72
N ALA A 93 2.37 1.88 -27.93
CA ALA A 93 3.29 2.26 -26.85
C ALA A 93 2.85 3.56 -26.16
N THR A 94 2.39 4.56 -26.93
CA THR A 94 1.88 5.82 -26.38
C THR A 94 0.65 5.60 -25.50
N VAL A 95 -0.30 4.79 -25.96
CA VAL A 95 -1.50 4.44 -25.18
C VAL A 95 -1.11 3.70 -23.90
N ALA A 96 -0.17 2.77 -23.97
CA ALA A 96 0.33 2.06 -22.79
C ALA A 96 0.97 3.00 -21.76
N VAL A 97 1.79 3.96 -22.20
CA VAL A 97 2.39 4.99 -21.33
C VAL A 97 1.32 5.85 -20.67
N ILE A 98 0.32 6.31 -21.43
CA ILE A 98 -0.79 7.10 -20.88
C ILE A 98 -1.57 6.29 -19.83
N ALA A 99 -1.88 5.02 -20.12
CA ALA A 99 -2.58 4.15 -19.19
C ALA A 99 -1.81 3.95 -17.88
N ILE A 100 -0.49 3.70 -17.96
CA ILE A 100 0.39 3.57 -16.79
C ILE A 100 0.44 4.89 -16.00
N PHE A 101 0.56 6.03 -16.69
CA PHE A 101 0.60 7.33 -16.04
C PHE A 101 -0.71 7.64 -15.28
N LEU A 102 -1.86 7.34 -15.89
CA LEU A 102 -3.17 7.49 -15.24
C LEU A 102 -3.33 6.54 -14.06
N TYR A 103 -2.83 5.30 -14.17
CA TYR A 103 -2.83 4.33 -13.08
C TYR A 103 -1.98 4.82 -11.89
N ILE A 104 -0.75 5.27 -12.15
CA ILE A 104 0.13 5.84 -11.13
C ILE A 104 -0.52 7.08 -10.49
N ARG A 105 -1.10 7.98 -11.29
CA ARG A 105 -1.81 9.16 -10.79
C ARG A 105 -2.99 8.76 -9.89
N SER A 106 -3.74 7.73 -10.26
CA SER A 106 -4.81 7.18 -9.42
C SER A 106 -4.27 6.65 -8.09
N MET A 107 -3.18 5.86 -8.10
CA MET A 107 -2.56 5.36 -6.86
C MET A 107 -2.03 6.48 -5.97
N VAL A 108 -1.40 7.50 -6.54
CA VAL A 108 -0.92 8.68 -5.78
C VAL A 108 -2.09 9.44 -5.17
N SER A 109 -3.20 9.60 -5.91
CA SER A 109 -4.41 10.26 -5.41
C SER A 109 -5.10 9.50 -4.27
N GLN A 110 -4.88 8.18 -4.17
CA GLN A 110 -5.39 7.33 -3.09
C GLN A 110 -4.55 7.42 -1.79
N GLY A 111 -3.53 8.29 -1.74
CA GLY A 111 -2.73 8.53 -0.53
C GLY A 111 -1.69 7.44 -0.23
N LEU A 112 -1.45 6.50 -1.16
CA LEU A 112 -0.43 5.44 -0.97
C LEU A 112 1.00 5.98 -0.80
N PHE A 113 1.24 7.24 -1.17
CA PHE A 113 2.51 7.96 -0.97
C PHE A 113 2.41 9.15 0.00
N SER A 114 1.25 9.39 0.64
CA SER A 114 1.24 10.38 1.72
C SER A 114 2.07 9.80 2.85
N MET A 115 3.30 10.30 3.01
CA MET A 115 4.21 10.01 4.11
C MET A 115 3.74 10.86 5.29
N PRO A 116 2.76 10.39 6.10
CA PRO A 116 2.07 11.26 7.05
C PRO A 116 3.02 11.61 8.19
N ALA A 117 3.89 10.66 8.54
CA ALA A 117 4.95 10.79 9.53
C ALA A 117 5.98 11.88 9.16
N THR A 118 6.42 11.95 7.89
CA THR A 118 7.37 12.99 7.45
C THR A 118 6.71 14.37 7.39
N MET A 119 5.43 14.44 7.01
CA MET A 119 4.70 15.72 7.02
C MET A 119 4.41 16.23 8.44
N GLU A 120 4.28 15.32 9.40
CA GLU A 120 4.16 15.62 10.82
C GLU A 120 5.48 16.10 11.42
N GLU A 121 6.60 15.49 11.03
CA GLU A 121 7.95 15.91 11.41
C GLU A 121 8.29 17.30 10.84
N LEU A 122 7.95 17.56 9.57
CA LEU A 122 8.11 18.88 8.93
C LEU A 122 7.19 19.97 9.55
N ARG A 123 6.01 19.60 10.06
CA ARG A 123 5.12 20.54 10.74
C ARG A 123 5.69 20.92 12.11
N ASN A 124 6.22 19.94 12.85
CA ASN A 124 6.81 20.17 14.17
C ASN A 124 8.06 21.07 14.08
N ASP A 125 8.93 20.86 13.07
CA ASP A 125 10.07 21.73 12.80
C ASP A 125 9.65 23.16 12.44
N ARG A 126 8.56 23.31 11.67
CA ARG A 126 8.02 24.63 11.33
C ARG A 126 7.45 25.36 12.54
N ASP A 127 6.70 24.67 13.40
CA ASP A 127 6.10 25.27 14.58
C ASP A 127 7.19 25.73 15.57
N ALA A 128 8.28 24.96 15.69
CA ALA A 128 9.46 25.32 16.49
C ALA A 128 10.21 26.57 15.99
N LEU A 129 10.13 26.89 14.69
CA LEU A 129 10.72 28.11 14.11
C LEU A 129 9.79 29.34 14.24
N SER A 130 8.52 29.13 14.55
CA SER A 130 7.53 30.20 14.72
C SER A 130 7.32 30.63 16.18
N GLN A 131 8.05 30.00 17.11
CA GLN A 131 8.04 30.24 18.55
C GLN A 131 9.36 30.87 19.00
#